data_AF-A0A2E6U8E1-F1
#
_entry.id   AF-A0A2E6U8E1-F1
#
_cell.length_a   1.000
_cell.length_b   1.000
_cell.length_c   1.000
_cell.angle_alpha   90.00
_cell.angle_beta   90.00
_cell.angle_gamma   90.00
#
_symmetry.space_group_name_H-M   'P 1'
#
loop_
_entity.id
_entity.type
_entity.pdbx_description
1 polymer ?
#
loop_
_entity_poly.entity_id
_entity_poly.type
_entity_poly.pdbx_seq_one_letter_code
_entity_poly.pdbx_strand_id
1 'polypeptide(L)'
;MSSEPRAELQRLARIVERSRQRLEELDRRKQSVLEVVEDHRRTGAVLTSLIESAEAGTASGHVGIGAGVSLPLAPSDAEGRSIVDLGSGVYGERTWSGALEVTLQRQKDLQSIVDELEGRMSELEEEIAQNAVAFNTMAERIEADAKAETPPASPVEDAPEQPEPTAPRPAPRRRRFGSELTLDD
;
A
#
# COMPACT_ATOMS: atom_id res chain seq x y z
N MET A 1 -12.90 38.32 -8.86
CA MET A 1 -12.00 38.06 -7.71
C MET A 1 -12.26 36.71 -7.03
N SER A 2 -13.33 35.97 -7.35
CA SER A 2 -13.76 34.75 -6.65
C SER A 2 -13.15 33.41 -7.15
N SER A 3 -12.10 33.41 -7.99
CA SER A 3 -11.55 32.18 -8.61
C SER A 3 -10.27 31.62 -7.96
N GLU A 4 -9.44 32.45 -7.35
CA GLU A 4 -8.17 32.04 -6.72
C GLU A 4 -8.33 31.03 -5.57
N PRO A 5 -9.25 31.23 -4.61
CA PRO A 5 -9.45 30.30 -3.49
C PRO A 5 -9.85 28.89 -3.95
N ARG A 6 -10.69 28.82 -4.99
CA ARG A 6 -11.18 27.56 -5.56
C ARG A 6 -10.08 26.82 -6.35
N ALA A 7 -9.19 27.55 -7.01
CA ALA A 7 -8.05 26.97 -7.71
C ALA A 7 -7.03 26.36 -6.73
N GLU A 8 -6.76 27.03 -5.60
CA GLU A 8 -5.85 26.52 -4.57
C GLU A 8 -6.41 25.26 -3.87
N LEU A 9 -7.71 25.24 -3.61
CA LEU A 9 -8.38 24.06 -3.05
C LEU A 9 -8.30 22.84 -4.01
N GLN A 10 -8.50 23.06 -5.32
CA GLN A 10 -8.28 22.00 -6.31
C GLN A 10 -6.82 21.55 -6.39
N ARG A 11 -5.86 22.46 -6.21
CA ARG A 11 -4.43 22.13 -6.16
C ARG A 11 -4.11 21.24 -4.97
N LEU A 12 -4.61 21.57 -3.77
CA LEU A 12 -4.44 20.76 -2.57
C LEU A 12 -5.04 19.35 -2.73
N ALA A 13 -6.25 19.24 -3.29
CA ALA A 13 -6.88 17.95 -3.58
C ALA A 13 -6.00 17.07 -4.50
N ARG A 14 -5.43 17.65 -5.57
CA ARG A 14 -4.53 16.93 -6.48
C ARG A 14 -3.20 16.55 -5.83
N ILE A 15 -2.74 17.30 -4.83
CA ILE A 15 -1.54 16.95 -4.07
C ILE A 15 -1.85 15.75 -3.18
N VAL A 16 -2.91 15.80 -2.38
CA VAL A 16 -3.34 14.70 -1.49
C VAL A 16 -3.54 13.41 -2.28
N GLU A 17 -4.23 13.48 -3.42
CA GLU A 17 -4.48 12.30 -4.26
C GLU A 17 -3.18 11.68 -4.80
N ARG A 18 -2.26 12.50 -5.33
CA ARG A 18 -0.95 12.02 -5.80
C ARG A 18 -0.11 11.44 -4.68
N SER A 19 -0.15 12.05 -3.49
CA SER A 19 0.58 11.54 -2.33
C SER A 19 0.03 10.20 -1.86
N ARG A 20 -1.30 9.99 -1.88
CA ARG A 20 -1.90 8.66 -1.62
C ARG A 20 -1.45 7.60 -2.61
N GLN A 21 -1.48 7.91 -3.90
CA GLN A 21 -0.99 6.99 -4.94
C GLN A 21 0.49 6.63 -4.74
N ARG A 22 1.32 7.60 -4.36
CA ARG A 22 2.73 7.37 -4.04
C ARG A 22 2.91 6.51 -2.79
N LEU A 23 2.06 6.66 -1.77
CA LEU A 23 2.08 5.82 -0.57
C LEU A 23 1.77 4.36 -0.91
N GLU A 24 0.74 4.12 -1.74
CA GLU A 24 0.40 2.78 -2.24
C GLU A 24 1.53 2.14 -3.08
N GLU A 25 2.26 2.95 -3.84
CA GLU A 25 3.45 2.48 -4.57
C GLU A 25 4.59 2.08 -3.62
N LEU A 26 4.87 2.91 -2.61
CA LEU A 26 5.89 2.62 -1.61
C LEU A 26 5.54 1.36 -0.80
N ASP A 27 4.27 1.17 -0.44
CA ASP A 27 3.85 -0.04 0.29
C ASP A 27 4.02 -1.30 -0.56
N ARG A 28 3.62 -1.30 -1.84
CA ARG A 28 3.85 -2.42 -2.76
C ARG A 28 5.34 -2.74 -2.91
N ARG A 29 6.18 -1.71 -3.00
CA ARG A 29 7.63 -1.90 -3.05
C ARG A 29 8.18 -2.50 -1.75
N LYS A 30 7.70 -2.03 -0.59
CA LYS A 30 8.07 -2.58 0.73
C LYS A 30 7.70 -4.06 0.82
N GLN A 31 6.48 -4.42 0.45
CA GLN A 31 6.02 -5.81 0.42
C GLN A 31 6.90 -6.69 -0.48
N SER A 32 7.25 -6.18 -1.67
CA SER A 32 8.16 -6.90 -2.58
C SER A 32 9.54 -7.14 -1.98
N VAL A 33 10.10 -6.16 -1.23
CA VAL A 33 11.40 -6.34 -0.56
C VAL A 33 11.28 -7.33 0.60
N LEU A 34 10.18 -7.30 1.36
CA LEU A 34 9.93 -8.24 2.46
C LEU A 34 9.84 -9.70 1.97
N GLU A 35 9.23 -9.94 0.81
CA GLU A 35 9.24 -11.28 0.19
C GLU A 35 10.68 -11.78 -0.06
N VAL A 36 11.54 -10.90 -0.57
CA VAL A 36 12.96 -11.23 -0.81
C VAL A 36 13.74 -11.42 0.51
N VAL A 37 13.41 -10.66 1.56
CA VAL A 37 13.98 -10.88 2.91
C VAL A 37 13.61 -12.28 3.42
N GLU A 38 12.35 -12.70 3.27
CA GLU A 38 11.91 -14.03 3.66
C GLU A 38 12.58 -15.14 2.84
N ASP A 39 12.88 -14.92 1.57
CA ASP A 39 13.68 -15.84 0.74
C ASP A 39 15.09 -16.02 1.28
N HIS A 40 15.74 -14.92 1.67
CA HIS A 40 17.07 -14.96 2.28
C HIS A 40 17.03 -15.66 3.65
N ARG A 41 15.99 -15.39 4.46
CA ARG A 41 15.80 -16.05 5.76
C ARG A 41 15.63 -17.57 5.60
N ARG A 42 14.81 -18.02 4.64
CA ARG A 42 14.63 -19.45 4.33
C ARG A 42 15.94 -20.07 3.84
N THR A 43 16.65 -19.40 2.94
CA THR A 43 17.95 -19.86 2.43
C THR A 43 18.98 -19.99 3.54
N GLY A 44 19.06 -19.00 4.43
CA GLY A 44 19.93 -19.04 5.60
C GLY A 44 19.62 -20.22 6.51
N ALA A 45 18.34 -20.47 6.81
CA ALA A 45 17.93 -21.61 7.64
C ALA A 45 18.31 -22.97 7.02
N VAL A 46 18.17 -23.12 5.71
CA VAL A 46 18.61 -24.33 4.99
C VAL A 46 20.12 -24.50 5.08
N LEU A 47 20.90 -23.44 4.85
CA LEU A 47 22.36 -23.48 4.95
C LEU A 47 22.82 -23.84 6.36
N THR A 48 22.20 -23.24 7.39
CA THR A 48 22.48 -23.59 8.80
C THR A 48 22.22 -25.06 9.07
N SER A 49 21.06 -25.60 8.66
CA SER A 49 20.73 -27.01 8.85
C SER A 49 21.69 -27.95 8.11
N LEU A 50 22.14 -27.57 6.91
CA LEU A 50 23.14 -28.34 6.15
C LEU A 50 24.50 -28.34 6.86
N ILE A 51 24.94 -27.21 7.40
CA ILE A 51 26.19 -27.09 8.16
C ILE A 51 26.13 -27.98 9.41
N GLU A 52 25.08 -27.86 10.21
CA GLU A 52 24.86 -28.69 11.42
C GLU A 52 24.83 -30.19 11.07
N SER A 53 24.16 -30.56 9.97
CA SER A 53 24.10 -31.95 9.52
C SER A 53 25.45 -32.48 9.06
N ALA A 54 26.28 -31.64 8.44
CA ALA A 54 27.63 -32.02 8.02
C ALA A 54 28.56 -32.21 9.22
N GLU A 55 28.49 -31.34 10.22
CA GLU A 55 29.22 -31.50 11.48
C GLU A 55 28.85 -32.81 12.20
N ALA A 56 27.59 -33.24 12.10
CA ALA A 56 27.11 -34.51 12.62
C ALA A 56 27.42 -35.73 11.72
N GLY A 57 28.01 -35.54 10.53
CA GLY A 57 28.24 -36.61 9.55
C GLY A 57 26.95 -37.21 8.96
N THR A 58 25.84 -36.47 9.04
CA THR A 58 24.50 -36.91 8.59
C THR A 58 23.97 -36.10 7.41
N ALA A 59 24.76 -35.13 6.92
CA ALA A 59 24.42 -34.34 5.74
C ALA A 59 24.13 -35.26 4.55
N SER A 60 22.86 -35.31 4.19
CA SER A 60 22.35 -36.05 3.06
C SER A 60 21.16 -35.30 2.49
N GLY A 61 20.87 -35.49 1.22
CA GLY A 61 19.79 -34.78 0.56
C GLY A 61 19.52 -35.33 -0.82
N HIS A 62 18.62 -34.68 -1.52
CA HIS A 62 18.36 -34.98 -2.92
C HIS A 62 18.01 -33.72 -3.70
N VAL A 63 18.26 -33.75 -5.01
CA VAL A 63 17.88 -32.67 -5.93
C VAL A 63 16.78 -33.20 -6.84
N GLY A 64 15.57 -32.66 -6.72
CA GLY A 64 14.47 -32.99 -7.63
C GLY A 64 14.78 -32.50 -9.05
N ILE A 65 14.64 -33.37 -10.04
CA ILE A 65 14.82 -33.04 -11.48
C ILE A 65 13.51 -33.04 -12.27
N GLY A 66 12.38 -33.34 -11.61
CA GLY A 66 11.03 -33.35 -12.20
C GLY A 66 10.41 -34.74 -12.31
N ALA A 67 9.12 -34.81 -12.67
CA ALA A 67 8.35 -36.06 -12.80
C ALA A 67 8.40 -37.01 -11.58
N GLY A 68 8.60 -36.46 -10.38
CA GLY A 68 8.77 -37.25 -9.15
C GLY A 68 10.15 -37.93 -9.02
N VAL A 69 11.13 -37.57 -9.85
CA VAL A 69 12.50 -38.08 -9.81
C VAL A 69 13.42 -37.12 -9.08
N SER A 70 14.25 -37.65 -8.18
CA SER A 70 15.28 -36.90 -7.46
C SER A 70 16.62 -37.62 -7.50
N LEU A 71 17.71 -36.84 -7.59
CA LEU A 71 19.09 -37.32 -7.55
C LEU A 71 19.62 -37.25 -6.11
N PRO A 72 20.15 -38.35 -5.55
CA PRO A 72 20.74 -38.31 -4.22
C PRO A 72 22.02 -37.46 -4.22
N LEU A 73 22.18 -36.64 -3.18
CA LEU A 73 23.45 -36.01 -2.83
C LEU A 73 24.23 -37.01 -1.96
N ALA A 74 25.43 -37.38 -2.40
CA ALA A 74 26.27 -38.28 -1.63
C ALA A 74 26.61 -37.65 -0.27
N PRO A 75 26.54 -38.42 0.83
CA PRO A 75 27.02 -37.93 2.12
C PRO A 75 28.49 -37.56 2.03
N SER A 76 28.84 -36.43 2.63
CA SER A 76 30.19 -35.88 2.64
C SER A 76 30.59 -35.60 4.09
N ASP A 77 31.79 -36.02 4.47
CA ASP A 77 32.38 -35.77 5.79
C ASP A 77 32.95 -34.35 5.91
N ALA A 78 32.92 -33.59 4.81
CA ALA A 78 33.34 -32.21 4.73
C ALA A 78 32.16 -31.31 4.35
N GLU A 79 32.21 -30.06 4.83
CA GLU A 79 31.28 -29.01 4.45
C GLU A 79 31.16 -28.92 2.91
N GLY A 80 29.92 -28.94 2.43
CA GLY A 80 29.68 -28.85 0.99
C GLY A 80 29.95 -27.46 0.42
N ARG A 81 29.91 -27.40 -0.90
CA ARG A 81 30.15 -26.18 -1.69
C ARG A 81 28.84 -25.72 -2.32
N SER A 82 28.71 -24.42 -2.49
CA SER A 82 27.59 -23.78 -3.16
C SER A 82 28.10 -22.73 -4.14
N ILE A 83 27.28 -22.43 -5.14
CA ILE A 83 27.53 -21.36 -6.10
C ILE A 83 26.66 -20.18 -5.68
N VAL A 84 27.29 -19.04 -5.45
CA VAL A 84 26.61 -17.81 -5.06
C VAL A 84 26.69 -16.82 -6.23
N ASP A 85 25.54 -16.31 -6.65
CA ASP A 85 25.47 -15.18 -7.58
C ASP A 85 25.96 -13.92 -6.86
N LEU A 86 27.04 -13.31 -7.34
CA LEU A 86 27.63 -12.08 -6.80
C LEU A 86 27.09 -10.81 -7.50
N GLY A 87 26.24 -10.97 -8.50
CA GLY A 87 25.70 -9.91 -9.36
C GLY A 87 26.44 -9.79 -10.68
N SER A 88 25.82 -9.09 -11.64
CA SER A 88 26.40 -8.82 -12.97
C SER A 88 26.79 -10.08 -13.77
N GLY A 89 26.12 -11.21 -13.50
CA GLY A 89 26.43 -12.50 -14.13
C GLY A 89 27.72 -13.17 -13.60
N VAL A 90 28.27 -12.69 -12.48
CA VAL A 90 29.45 -13.27 -11.84
C VAL A 90 29.02 -14.23 -10.74
N TYR A 91 29.51 -15.47 -10.82
CA TYR A 91 29.23 -16.52 -9.86
C TYR A 91 30.50 -16.92 -9.13
N GLY A 92 30.41 -17.01 -7.79
CA GLY A 92 31.52 -17.42 -6.94
C GLY A 92 31.19 -18.74 -6.25
N GLU A 93 32.09 -19.71 -6.33
CA GLU A 93 32.02 -20.89 -5.48
C GLU A 93 32.41 -20.52 -4.04
N ARG A 94 31.63 -21.01 -3.06
CA ARG A 94 31.81 -20.79 -1.62
C ARG A 94 31.53 -22.09 -0.88
N THR A 95 32.03 -22.20 0.35
CA THR A 95 31.50 -23.22 1.27
C THR A 95 30.11 -22.82 1.74
N TRP A 96 29.34 -23.74 2.32
CA TRP A 96 28.02 -23.42 2.87
C TRP A 96 28.05 -22.27 3.89
N SER A 97 29.06 -22.21 4.76
CA SER A 97 29.29 -21.14 5.73
C SER A 97 29.59 -19.82 5.05
N GLY A 98 30.44 -19.83 4.01
CA GLY A 98 30.70 -18.62 3.22
C GLY A 98 29.46 -18.13 2.47
N ALA A 99 28.61 -19.03 1.99
CA ALA A 99 27.32 -18.66 1.40
C ALA A 99 26.32 -18.16 2.44
N LEU A 100 26.33 -18.72 3.65
CA LEU A 100 25.51 -18.27 4.77
C LEU A 100 25.89 -16.84 5.16
N GLU A 101 27.18 -16.53 5.27
CA GLU A 101 27.67 -15.17 5.53
C GLU A 101 27.15 -14.16 4.50
N VAL A 102 27.29 -14.47 3.20
CA VAL A 102 26.76 -13.61 2.13
C VAL A 102 25.23 -13.47 2.21
N THR A 103 24.52 -14.56 2.51
CA THR A 103 23.05 -14.57 2.63
C THR A 103 22.59 -13.68 3.78
N LEU A 104 23.22 -13.79 4.95
CA LEU A 104 22.90 -12.98 6.14
C LEU A 104 23.24 -11.51 5.93
N GLN A 105 24.37 -11.21 5.29
CA GLN A 105 24.72 -9.83 4.96
C GLN A 105 23.68 -9.20 4.01
N ARG A 106 23.28 -9.92 2.96
CA ARG A 106 22.22 -9.46 2.04
C ARG A 106 20.88 -9.29 2.73
N GLN A 107 20.51 -10.22 3.61
CA GLN A 107 19.28 -10.10 4.41
C GLN A 107 19.29 -8.82 5.24
N LYS A 108 20.42 -8.51 5.89
CA LYS A 108 20.60 -7.28 6.67
C LYS A 108 20.50 -6.03 5.79
N ASP A 109 21.14 -6.04 4.63
CA ASP A 109 21.08 -4.92 3.69
C ASP A 109 19.65 -4.70 3.20
N LEU A 110 18.91 -5.76 2.87
CA LEU A 110 17.49 -5.68 2.49
C LEU A 110 16.62 -5.17 3.62
N GLN A 111 16.88 -5.57 4.88
CA GLN A 111 16.15 -5.04 6.03
C GLN A 111 16.35 -3.53 6.16
N SER A 112 17.57 -3.02 5.93
CA SER A 112 17.81 -1.57 5.95
C SER A 112 17.00 -0.83 4.86
N ILE A 113 16.78 -1.45 3.70
CA ILE A 113 15.93 -0.90 2.64
C ILE A 113 14.47 -0.86 3.08
N VAL A 114 13.98 -1.88 3.81
CA VAL A 114 12.63 -1.88 4.39
C VAL A 114 12.48 -0.72 5.35
N ASP A 115 13.42 -0.56 6.28
CA ASP A 115 13.40 0.50 7.29
C ASP A 115 13.40 1.90 6.62
N GLU A 116 14.20 2.09 5.56
CA GLU A 116 14.18 3.32 4.76
C GLU A 116 12.84 3.58 4.08
N LEU A 117 12.19 2.54 3.53
CA LEU A 117 10.88 2.67 2.89
C LEU A 117 9.82 3.05 3.94
N GLU A 118 9.84 2.45 5.12
CA GLU A 118 8.93 2.79 6.22
C GLU A 118 9.10 4.23 6.70
N GLY A 119 10.34 4.72 6.80
CA GLY A 119 10.62 6.12 7.10
C GLY A 119 10.00 7.05 6.05
N ARG A 120 10.22 6.78 4.76
CA ARG A 120 9.65 7.58 3.66
C ARG A 120 8.12 7.53 3.61
N MET A 121 7.53 6.38 3.93
CA MET A 121 6.07 6.23 4.03
C MET A 121 5.52 7.09 5.17
N SER A 122 6.16 7.06 6.34
CA SER A 122 5.76 7.84 7.51
C SER A 122 5.82 9.35 7.23
N GLU A 123 6.90 9.84 6.62
CA GLU A 123 7.04 11.24 6.19
C GLU A 123 5.92 11.64 5.22
N LEU A 124 5.57 10.76 4.27
CA LEU A 124 4.53 11.02 3.28
C LEU A 124 3.12 11.01 3.90
N GLU A 125 2.87 10.15 4.88
CA GLU A 125 1.62 10.12 5.65
C GLU A 125 1.41 11.41 6.44
N GLU A 126 2.47 11.92 7.09
CA GLU A 126 2.44 13.21 7.76
C GLU A 126 2.15 14.36 6.78
N GLU A 127 2.78 14.37 5.60
CA GLU A 127 2.54 15.36 4.56
C GLU A 127 1.08 15.31 4.07
N ILE A 128 0.52 14.11 3.86
CA ILE A 128 -0.89 13.91 3.48
C ILE A 128 -1.81 14.49 4.56
N ALA A 129 -1.54 14.19 5.83
CA ALA A 129 -2.37 14.66 6.95
C ALA A 129 -2.36 16.20 7.02
N GLN A 130 -1.20 16.83 6.92
CA GLN A 130 -1.06 18.29 6.92
C GLN A 130 -1.80 18.94 5.74
N ASN A 131 -1.66 18.39 4.54
CA ASN A 131 -2.35 18.90 3.35
C ASN A 131 -3.87 18.71 3.44
N ALA A 132 -4.35 17.62 4.04
CA ALA A 132 -5.78 17.39 4.27
C ALA A 132 -6.38 18.40 5.27
N VAL A 133 -5.66 18.71 6.35
CA VAL A 133 -6.06 19.77 7.30
C VAL A 133 -6.12 21.12 6.58
N ALA A 134 -5.09 21.49 5.82
CA ALA A 134 -5.05 22.73 5.05
C ALA A 134 -6.21 22.83 4.04
N PHE A 135 -6.52 21.72 3.38
CA PHE A 135 -7.66 21.60 2.47
C PHE A 135 -8.99 21.89 3.19
N ASN A 136 -9.25 21.22 4.31
CA ASN A 136 -10.49 21.38 5.07
C ASN A 136 -10.65 22.83 5.58
N THR A 137 -9.59 23.41 6.14
CA THR A 137 -9.62 24.81 6.60
C THR A 137 -9.91 25.79 5.46
N MET A 138 -9.36 25.54 4.27
CA MET A 138 -9.63 26.38 3.09
C MET A 138 -11.06 26.21 2.58
N ALA A 139 -11.59 24.98 2.61
CA ALA A 139 -12.97 24.68 2.24
C ALA A 139 -13.96 25.41 3.15
N GLU A 140 -13.76 25.35 4.47
CA GLU A 140 -14.60 26.04 5.46
C GLU A 140 -14.62 27.55 5.25
N ARG A 141 -13.46 28.17 4.93
CA ARG A 141 -13.37 29.61 4.62
C ARG A 141 -14.18 29.97 3.38
N ILE A 142 -14.04 29.20 2.31
CA ILE A 142 -14.78 29.44 1.06
C ILE A 142 -16.29 29.28 1.28
N GLU A 143 -16.72 28.30 2.08
CA GLU A 143 -18.14 28.13 2.43
C GLU A 143 -18.67 29.27 3.31
N ALA A 144 -17.87 29.77 4.25
CA ALA A 144 -18.23 30.91 5.09
C ALA A 144 -18.37 32.20 4.28
N ASP A 145 -17.42 32.46 3.37
CA ASP A 145 -17.47 33.62 2.45
C ASP A 145 -18.68 33.54 1.51
N ALA A 146 -19.00 32.34 1.00
CA ALA A 146 -20.18 32.12 0.15
C ALA A 146 -21.51 32.32 0.91
N LYS A 147 -21.56 32.04 2.22
CA LYS A 147 -22.74 32.33 3.06
C LYS A 147 -22.89 33.81 3.38
N ALA A 148 -21.78 34.53 3.58
CA ALA A 148 -21.77 35.96 3.91
C ALA A 148 -22.26 36.85 2.75
N GLU A 149 -22.14 36.41 1.50
CA GLU A 149 -22.66 37.13 0.31
C GLU A 149 -24.17 36.94 0.07
N THR A 150 -24.89 36.20 0.90
CA THR A 150 -26.37 36.11 0.82
C THR A 150 -26.98 37.32 1.55
N PRO A 151 -27.63 38.29 0.86
CA PRO A 151 -28.31 39.38 1.56
C PRO A 151 -29.41 38.81 2.45
N PRO A 152 -29.69 39.39 3.64
CA PRO A 152 -30.88 39.03 4.39
C PRO A 152 -32.09 39.33 3.49
N ALA A 153 -32.91 38.32 3.22
CA ALA A 153 -34.23 38.53 2.66
C ALA A 153 -34.96 39.51 3.60
N SER A 154 -35.28 40.71 3.08
CA SER A 154 -36.00 41.71 3.84
C SER A 154 -37.33 41.14 4.34
N PRO A 155 -37.73 41.38 5.61
CA PRO A 155 -39.04 40.99 6.07
C PRO A 155 -40.08 41.84 5.35
N VAL A 156 -40.94 41.21 4.56
CA VAL A 156 -42.13 41.87 4.01
C VAL A 156 -43.18 41.87 5.12
N GLU A 157 -43.46 43.05 5.68
CA GLU A 157 -44.55 43.32 6.62
C GLU A 157 -45.94 43.20 5.95
N ASP A 158 -46.93 42.89 6.78
CA ASP A 158 -48.29 42.40 6.52
C ASP A 158 -49.31 43.39 5.90
N ALA A 159 -50.17 42.82 5.03
CA ALA A 159 -51.63 43.01 4.85
C ALA A 159 -52.23 44.33 4.24
N PRO A 160 -53.43 44.32 3.58
CA PRO A 160 -54.53 43.33 3.69
C PRO A 160 -55.23 42.80 2.38
N GLU A 161 -55.75 41.56 2.48
CA GLU A 161 -57.04 40.95 2.00
C GLU A 161 -57.98 41.78 1.06
N GLN A 162 -58.62 41.29 -0.03
CA GLN A 162 -59.42 40.07 -0.37
C GLN A 162 -59.72 40.02 -1.92
N PRO A 163 -60.55 39.11 -2.51
CA PRO A 163 -60.75 37.65 -2.37
C PRO A 163 -60.62 36.85 -3.71
N GLU A 164 -60.56 35.51 -3.54
CA GLU A 164 -60.70 34.31 -4.41
C GLU A 164 -61.51 34.35 -5.75
N PRO A 165 -61.42 33.34 -6.70
CA PRO A 165 -61.38 31.90 -6.38
C PRO A 165 -60.67 30.86 -7.31
N THR A 166 -60.50 29.67 -6.72
CA THR A 166 -60.62 28.29 -7.29
C THR A 166 -59.50 27.59 -8.10
N ALA A 167 -59.17 26.39 -7.60
CA ALA A 167 -58.93 25.10 -8.30
C ALA A 167 -57.54 24.42 -8.09
N PRO A 168 -57.48 23.07 -8.02
CA PRO A 168 -56.77 22.37 -6.95
C PRO A 168 -55.45 21.67 -7.36
N ARG A 169 -54.61 21.40 -6.34
CA ARG A 169 -53.40 20.55 -6.40
C ARG A 169 -53.73 19.08 -6.72
N PRO A 170 -52.75 18.33 -7.24
CA PRO A 170 -52.56 16.96 -6.78
C PRO A 170 -51.14 16.67 -6.25
N ALA A 171 -51.12 15.75 -5.29
CA ALA A 171 -50.00 15.30 -4.46
C ALA A 171 -48.96 14.42 -5.21
N PRO A 172 -47.75 14.23 -4.64
CA PRO A 172 -46.70 13.43 -5.25
C PRO A 172 -46.97 11.91 -5.11
N ARG A 173 -46.84 11.17 -6.23
CA ARG A 173 -46.91 9.70 -6.23
C ARG A 173 -45.59 9.09 -5.76
N ARG A 174 -45.60 8.61 -4.52
CA ARG A 174 -44.63 7.67 -3.96
C ARG A 174 -44.85 6.30 -4.62
N ARG A 175 -43.88 5.78 -5.39
CA ARG A 175 -43.84 4.36 -5.78
C ARG A 175 -42.78 3.64 -4.95
N ARG A 176 -43.25 2.79 -4.04
CA ARG A 176 -42.56 1.59 -3.56
C ARG A 176 -42.79 0.48 -4.58
N PHE A 177 -41.79 -0.37 -4.80
CA PHE A 177 -41.77 -1.76 -5.29
C PHE A 177 -40.34 -1.94 -5.83
N GLY A 178 -39.44 -2.75 -5.26
CA GLY A 178 -39.61 -4.04 -4.60
C GLY A 178 -38.93 -5.09 -5.48
N SER A 179 -38.15 -6.00 -4.85
CA SER A 179 -37.71 -7.35 -5.35
C SER A 179 -36.91 -7.38 -6.66
N GLU A 180 -35.77 -8.06 -6.84
CA GLU A 180 -35.12 -9.27 -6.29
C GLU A 180 -33.63 -9.17 -6.74
N LEU A 181 -32.63 -9.30 -5.86
CA LEU A 181 -31.93 -10.55 -5.55
C LEU A 181 -32.01 -11.62 -6.66
N THR A 182 -31.07 -11.60 -7.60
CA THR A 182 -30.62 -12.83 -8.29
C THR A 182 -29.12 -12.95 -8.10
N LEU A 183 -28.81 -13.82 -7.14
CA LEU A 183 -27.52 -14.42 -6.87
C LEU A 183 -27.63 -15.78 -7.58
N ASP A 184 -27.14 -15.87 -8.81
CA ASP A 184 -27.12 -17.13 -9.56
C ASP A 184 -25.70 -17.39 -10.07
N ASP A 185 -25.19 -18.52 -9.57
CA ASP A 185 -23.99 -19.34 -9.86
C ASP A 185 -22.58 -18.72 -9.78
#